data_AF-A8MUH3-F1
#
_entry.id   AF-A8MUH3-F1
#
_cell.length_a   1.000
_cell.length_b   1.000
_cell.length_c   1.000
_cell.angle_alpha   90.00
_cell.angle_beta   90.00
_cell.angle_gamma   90.00
#
_symmetry.space_group_name_H-M   'P 1'
#
loop_
_entity.id
_entity.type
_entity.pdbx_description
1 polymer ?
#
loop_
_entity_poly.entity_id
_entity_poly.type
_entity_poly.pdbx_seq_one_letter_code
_entity_poly.pdbx_strand_id
1 'polypeptide(L)'
;MEQGKGLAVLILAIILLQGTLAQSIKGNHLVKVYDYQEDGSVLLTCDAEAKNITWFKDGKMIGFLTEDKKKWNLGSNAKDPRGMYQCKGSQNKSKPLQVYYRTSDKQTLLPNDQLYQPLKDREDDQYSHLQGNQLRRN
;
A
#
# COMPACT_ATOMS: atom_id res chain seq x y z
N MET A 1 71.60 -8.59 9.99
CA MET A 1 70.30 -8.48 9.28
C MET A 1 69.17 -8.64 10.29
N GLU A 2 68.74 -7.60 11.01
CA GLU A 2 67.53 -7.68 11.87
C GLU A 2 66.86 -6.29 11.99
N GLN A 3 66.38 -5.76 10.87
CA GLN A 3 65.69 -4.45 10.82
C GLN A 3 64.29 -4.55 10.17
N GLY A 4 63.74 -5.77 10.02
CA GLY A 4 62.50 -6.00 9.26
C GLY A 4 61.29 -6.47 10.07
N LYS A 5 61.45 -6.87 11.34
CA LYS A 5 60.39 -7.57 12.09
C LYS A 5 59.45 -6.64 12.87
N GLY A 6 59.91 -5.47 13.30
CA GLY A 6 59.10 -4.55 14.13
C GLY A 6 57.99 -3.81 13.37
N LEU A 7 58.24 -3.50 12.09
CA LEU A 7 57.29 -2.73 11.27
C LEU A 7 56.04 -3.55 10.89
N ALA A 8 56.20 -4.85 10.63
CA ALA A 8 55.08 -5.72 10.25
C ALA A 8 54.08 -5.93 11.40
N VAL A 9 54.57 -6.00 12.64
CA VAL A 9 53.72 -6.16 13.84
C VAL A 9 52.91 -4.90 14.14
N LEU A 10 53.52 -3.72 13.96
CA LEU A 10 52.84 -2.43 14.12
C LEU A 10 51.73 -2.22 13.09
N ILE A 11 51.92 -2.67 11.85
CA ILE A 11 50.88 -2.58 10.80
C ILE A 11 49.68 -3.48 11.13
N LEU A 12 49.90 -4.69 11.66
CA LEU A 12 48.79 -5.58 12.05
C LEU A 12 47.94 -4.99 13.20
N ALA A 13 48.56 -4.30 14.16
CA ALA A 13 47.85 -3.69 15.29
C ALA A 13 46.95 -2.51 14.87
N ILE A 14 47.34 -1.75 13.84
CA ILE A 14 46.56 -0.61 13.32
C ILE A 14 45.28 -1.10 12.63
N ILE A 15 45.34 -2.24 11.93
CA ILE A 15 44.19 -2.84 11.24
C ILE A 15 43.13 -3.32 12.25
N LEU A 16 43.53 -3.78 13.45
CA LEU A 16 42.61 -4.22 14.50
C LEU A 16 41.95 -3.07 15.27
N LEU A 17 42.57 -1.88 15.34
CA LEU A 17 41.98 -0.70 16.01
C LEU A 17 40.99 0.07 15.13
N GLN A 18 41.11 -0.05 13.81
CA GLN A 18 40.12 0.50 12.88
C GLN A 18 38.95 -0.47 12.79
N GLY A 19 38.11 -0.47 13.82
CA GLY A 19 36.78 -1.05 13.75
C GLY A 19 36.11 -0.53 12.49
N THR A 20 35.97 -1.39 11.49
CA THR A 20 35.23 -1.08 10.28
C THR A 20 33.84 -0.69 10.74
N LEU A 21 33.51 0.60 10.60
CA LEU A 21 32.14 1.04 10.56
C LEU A 21 31.53 0.27 9.39
N ALA A 22 30.90 -0.87 9.70
CA ALA A 22 29.94 -1.49 8.84
C ALA A 22 28.81 -0.47 8.72
N GLN A 23 28.98 0.50 7.82
CA GLN A 23 27.86 1.24 7.28
C GLN A 23 26.95 0.16 6.75
N SER A 24 25.91 -0.12 7.51
CA SER A 24 24.87 -1.03 7.12
C SER A 24 24.32 -0.47 5.82
N ILE A 25 24.79 -0.98 4.68
CA ILE A 25 24.13 -0.82 3.39
C ILE A 25 22.89 -1.75 3.43
N LYS A 26 22.12 -1.68 4.51
CA LYS A 26 20.71 -1.98 4.47
C LYS A 26 20.19 -0.98 3.46
N GLY A 27 19.87 -1.45 2.25
CA GLY A 27 19.48 -0.58 1.16
C GLY A 27 18.52 0.48 1.67
N ASN A 28 18.72 1.73 1.26
CA ASN A 28 17.96 2.93 1.63
C ASN A 28 16.46 2.89 1.26
N HIS A 29 15.78 1.78 1.56
CA HIS A 29 14.34 1.57 1.50
C HIS A 29 13.71 2.28 2.70
N LEU A 30 13.63 3.60 2.59
CA LEU A 30 13.10 4.45 3.66
C LEU A 30 11.59 4.65 3.55
N VAL A 31 11.02 4.44 2.36
CA VAL A 31 9.59 4.61 2.12
C VAL A 31 8.84 3.33 2.49
N LYS A 32 7.79 3.45 3.30
CA LYS A 32 6.90 2.35 3.69
C LYS A 32 5.44 2.74 3.49
N VAL A 33 4.58 1.76 3.26
CA VAL A 33 3.12 1.95 3.25
C VAL A 33 2.58 1.81 4.67
N TYR A 34 1.73 2.74 5.08
CA TYR A 34 0.96 2.68 6.32
C TYR A 34 -0.50 2.41 5.94
N ASP A 35 -0.88 1.12 6.02
CA ASP A 35 -2.13 0.57 5.43
C ASP A 35 -3.31 0.49 6.42
N TYR A 36 -3.08 0.71 7.72
CA TYR A 36 -4.13 0.63 8.73
C TYR A 36 -4.88 1.96 8.87
N GLN A 37 -5.88 2.19 8.01
CA GLN A 37 -6.83 3.27 8.21
C GLN A 37 -8.26 2.84 7.92
N GLU A 38 -9.15 3.09 8.88
CA GLU A 38 -10.59 2.78 8.77
C GLU A 38 -11.27 3.53 7.63
N ASP A 39 -10.74 4.69 7.24
CA ASP A 39 -11.26 5.52 6.15
C ASP A 39 -10.84 5.04 4.75
N GLY A 40 -10.04 3.96 4.68
CA GLY A 40 -9.52 3.42 3.44
C GLY A 40 -8.50 4.32 2.73
N SER A 41 -7.89 5.30 3.40
CA SER A 41 -6.84 6.11 2.80
C SER A 41 -5.46 5.45 2.88
N VAL A 42 -4.65 5.67 1.86
CA VAL A 42 -3.29 5.12 1.75
C VAL A 42 -2.28 6.18 2.14
N LEU A 43 -1.49 5.93 3.17
CA LEU A 43 -0.42 6.81 3.63
C LEU A 43 0.94 6.18 3.34
N LEU A 44 1.92 7.00 2.98
CA LEU A 44 3.34 6.62 2.95
C LEU A 44 4.08 7.26 4.11
N THR A 45 5.04 6.55 4.68
CA THR A 45 5.98 7.08 5.69
C THR A 45 7.39 7.09 5.13
N CYS A 46 8.23 8.01 5.62
CA CYS A 46 9.64 8.07 5.29
C CYS A 46 10.48 8.00 6.58
N ASP A 47 11.31 6.98 6.70
CA ASP A 47 12.14 6.73 7.88
C ASP A 47 13.46 7.53 7.88
N ALA A 48 13.49 8.70 7.23
CA ALA A 48 14.66 9.55 7.24
C ALA A 48 14.73 10.39 8.53
N GLU A 49 15.91 10.43 9.13
CA GLU A 49 16.26 11.30 10.27
C GLU A 49 16.48 12.75 9.81
N ALA A 50 15.42 13.36 9.28
CA ALA A 50 15.42 14.75 8.84
C ALA A 50 14.14 15.47 9.26
N LYS A 51 14.27 16.76 9.53
CA LYS A 51 13.13 17.65 9.83
C LYS A 51 12.23 17.86 8.62
N ASN A 52 12.86 17.79 7.45
CA ASN A 52 12.35 18.24 6.17
C ASN A 52 12.41 17.07 5.20
N ILE A 53 11.25 16.60 4.73
CA ILE A 53 11.12 15.47 3.81
C ILE A 53 10.57 15.96 2.49
N THR A 54 11.34 15.75 1.42
CA THR A 54 10.90 15.99 0.04
C THR A 54 10.41 14.69 -0.58
N TRP A 55 9.22 14.71 -1.16
CA TRP A 55 8.60 13.55 -1.80
C TRP A 55 8.67 13.62 -3.31
N PHE A 56 8.85 12.46 -3.94
CA PHE A 56 8.88 12.30 -5.39
C PHE A 56 7.94 11.18 -5.81
N LYS A 57 7.28 11.37 -6.95
CA LYS A 57 6.52 10.35 -7.67
C LYS A 57 7.05 10.28 -9.10
N ASP A 58 7.43 9.09 -9.55
CA ASP A 58 7.92 8.83 -10.91
C ASP A 58 9.07 9.77 -11.30
N GLY A 59 9.93 10.08 -10.32
CA GLY A 59 11.08 10.98 -10.46
C GLY A 59 10.78 12.48 -10.28
N LYS A 60 9.51 12.90 -10.36
CA LYS A 60 9.10 14.30 -10.20
C LYS A 60 8.81 14.65 -8.74
N MET A 61 9.23 15.83 -8.30
CA MET A 61 8.89 16.34 -6.96
C MET A 61 7.39 16.58 -6.87
N ILE A 62 6.76 16.04 -5.82
CA ILE A 62 5.31 16.20 -5.56
C ILE A 62 5.02 17.08 -4.35
N GLY A 63 5.99 17.25 -3.44
CA GLY A 63 5.83 18.14 -2.30
C GLY A 63 6.92 18.00 -1.26
N PHE A 64 6.77 18.80 -0.21
CA PHE A 64 7.68 18.91 0.91
C PHE A 64 6.89 18.95 2.21
N LEU A 65 7.35 18.22 3.23
CA LEU A 65 6.72 18.14 4.53
C LEU A 65 7.72 18.39 5.66
N THR A 66 7.27 19.07 6.70
CA THR A 66 8.02 19.35 7.94
C THR A 66 7.70 18.32 9.03
N GLU A 67 8.44 18.41 10.14
CA GLU A 67 8.50 17.43 11.24
C GLU A 67 7.14 16.98 11.80
N ASP A 68 6.13 17.85 11.73
CA ASP A 68 4.75 17.61 12.14
C ASP A 68 4.00 16.60 11.25
N LYS A 69 4.45 16.39 10.00
CA LYS A 69 3.74 15.57 9.00
C LYS A 69 4.70 14.74 8.16
N LYS A 70 5.35 13.72 8.74
CA LYS A 70 6.17 12.77 7.96
C LYS A 70 5.38 11.77 7.09
N LYS A 71 4.05 11.92 7.02
CA LYS A 71 3.16 11.02 6.27
C LYS A 71 2.66 11.69 5.00
N TRP A 72 2.84 11.04 3.86
CA TRP A 72 2.32 11.48 2.58
C TRP A 72 1.02 10.75 2.24
N ASN A 73 -0.08 11.48 2.06
CA ASN A 73 -1.39 10.90 1.76
C ASN A 73 -1.57 10.73 0.25
N LEU A 74 -1.83 9.49 -0.20
CA LEU A 74 -2.11 9.16 -1.60
C LEU A 74 -3.60 9.20 -1.93
N GLY A 75 -4.45 9.45 -0.94
CA GLY A 75 -5.91 9.43 -1.04
C GLY A 75 -6.49 8.05 -0.75
N SER A 76 -7.76 7.88 -1.10
CA SER A 76 -8.48 6.61 -0.92
C SER A 76 -7.86 5.48 -1.75
N ASN A 77 -7.75 4.30 -1.16
CA ASN A 77 -7.39 3.05 -1.83
C ASN A 77 -8.32 2.72 -3.01
N ALA A 78 -9.56 3.21 -2.96
CA ALA A 78 -10.56 3.06 -4.01
C ALA A 78 -10.23 3.83 -5.30
N LYS A 79 -9.30 4.78 -5.23
CA LYS A 79 -8.81 5.52 -6.41
C LYS A 79 -7.61 4.85 -7.07
N ASP A 80 -7.28 3.61 -6.68
CA ASP A 80 -6.19 2.83 -7.25
C ASP A 80 -4.85 3.59 -7.30
N PRO A 81 -4.32 4.08 -6.15
CA PRO A 81 -3.05 4.79 -6.15
C PRO A 81 -1.91 3.90 -6.66
N ARG A 82 -1.17 4.42 -7.65
CA ARG A 82 -0.06 3.75 -8.34
C ARG A 82 1.13 4.68 -8.55
N GLY A 83 2.32 4.12 -8.70
CA GLY A 83 3.54 4.83 -9.10
C GLY A 83 4.78 4.47 -8.29
N MET A 84 5.92 5.06 -8.65
CA MET A 84 7.20 4.89 -7.98
C MET A 84 7.48 6.04 -7.03
N TYR A 85 7.45 5.78 -5.72
CA TYR A 85 7.58 6.81 -4.69
C TYR A 85 8.96 6.79 -4.05
N GLN A 86 9.53 7.97 -3.85
CA GLN A 86 10.81 8.17 -3.17
C GLN A 86 10.70 9.33 -2.20
N CYS A 87 11.45 9.27 -1.11
CA CYS A 87 11.62 10.40 -0.21
C CYS A 87 13.09 10.81 -0.10
N LYS A 88 13.33 12.09 0.20
CA LYS A 88 14.65 12.65 0.45
C LYS A 88 14.60 13.50 1.72
N GLY A 89 15.40 13.14 2.71
CA GLY A 89 15.67 13.96 3.89
C GLY A 89 16.95 14.77 3.72
N SER A 90 17.80 14.79 4.75
CA SER A 90 19.14 15.38 4.70
C SER A 90 20.10 14.60 3.79
N GLN A 91 19.84 13.31 3.59
CA GLN A 91 20.65 12.40 2.78
C GLN A 91 20.16 12.31 1.33
N ASN A 92 20.79 11.44 0.55
CA ASN A 92 20.36 11.10 -0.82
C ASN A 92 18.92 10.55 -0.87
N LYS A 93 18.33 10.56 -2.07
CA LYS A 93 17.01 9.98 -2.31
C LYS A 93 16.99 8.51 -1.85
N SER A 94 15.87 8.09 -1.28
CA SER A 94 15.61 6.69 -0.96
C SER A 94 15.58 5.84 -2.23
N LYS A 95 15.71 4.51 -2.07
CA LYS A 95 15.26 3.58 -3.09
C LYS A 95 13.77 3.77 -3.35
N PRO A 96 13.32 3.61 -4.61
CA PRO A 96 11.92 3.75 -4.94
C PRO A 96 11.09 2.60 -4.37
N LEU A 97 9.91 2.94 -3.86
CA LEU A 97 8.85 2.00 -3.53
C LEU A 97 7.82 2.00 -4.65
N GLN A 98 7.56 0.84 -5.23
CA GLN A 98 6.45 0.67 -6.17
C GLN A 98 5.14 0.52 -5.39
N VAL A 99 4.22 1.46 -5.58
CA VAL A 99 2.86 1.37 -5.06
C VAL A 99 1.95 0.89 -6.19
N TYR A 100 1.15 -0.13 -5.91
CA TYR A 100 0.21 -0.71 -6.85
C TYR A 100 -1.05 -1.17 -6.12
N TYR A 101 -2.02 -0.25 -5.95
CA TYR A 101 -3.35 -0.62 -5.49
C TYR A 101 -4.24 -1.00 -6.67
N ARG A 102 -5.04 -2.04 -6.46
CA ARG A 102 -6.11 -2.47 -7.37
C ARG A 102 -7.34 -2.77 -6.54
N THR A 103 -8.35 -1.93 -6.64
CA THR A 103 -9.68 -2.30 -6.21
C THR A 103 -10.18 -3.44 -7.09
N SER A 104 -10.50 -4.55 -6.46
CA SER A 104 -11.38 -5.53 -7.08
C SER A 104 -12.79 -5.08 -6.76
N ASP A 105 -13.69 -5.08 -7.74
CA ASP A 105 -15.12 -4.86 -7.51
C ASP A 105 -15.62 -5.98 -6.59
N LYS A 106 -15.49 -5.79 -5.28
CA LYS A 106 -16.22 -6.58 -4.32
C LYS A 106 -17.63 -6.04 -4.46
N GLN A 107 -18.43 -6.68 -5.32
CA GLN A 107 -19.86 -6.46 -5.33
C GLN A 107 -20.31 -6.67 -3.88
N THR A 108 -20.61 -5.56 -3.19
CA THR A 108 -21.41 -5.61 -1.98
C THR A 108 -22.69 -6.26 -2.44
N LEU A 109 -22.88 -7.55 -2.14
CA LEU A 109 -24.14 -8.23 -2.38
C LEU A 109 -25.18 -7.45 -1.57
N LEU A 110 -25.88 -6.54 -2.24
CA LEU A 110 -27.02 -5.87 -1.66
C LEU A 110 -27.99 -7.00 -1.24
N PRO A 111 -28.46 -7.03 0.01
CA PRO A 111 -29.49 -7.98 0.42
C PRO A 111 -30.65 -7.90 -0.57
N ASN A 112 -31.12 -9.06 -1.05
CA ASN A 112 -32.19 -9.18 -2.04
C ASN A 112 -33.50 -8.50 -1.61
N ASP A 113 -33.66 -8.15 -0.33
CA ASP A 113 -34.85 -7.53 0.24
C ASP A 113 -35.21 -6.15 -0.37
N GLN A 114 -34.30 -5.50 -1.10
CA GLN A 114 -34.60 -4.25 -1.81
C GLN A 114 -34.92 -4.44 -3.30
N LEU A 115 -34.75 -5.64 -3.86
CA LEU A 115 -34.91 -5.89 -5.29
C LEU A 115 -36.31 -6.43 -5.67
N TYR A 116 -37.07 -6.92 -4.71
CA TYR A 116 -38.42 -7.42 -4.95
C TYR A 116 -39.44 -6.39 -4.49
N GLN A 117 -40.19 -5.83 -5.43
CA GLN A 117 -41.51 -5.32 -5.08
C GLN A 117 -42.30 -6.51 -4.52
N PRO A 118 -42.86 -6.43 -3.30
CA PRO A 118 -43.73 -7.47 -2.79
C PRO A 118 -44.85 -7.68 -3.81
N LEU A 119 -45.04 -8.94 -4.24
CA LEU A 119 -46.20 -9.27 -5.05
C LEU A 119 -47.43 -8.93 -4.20
N LYS A 120 -48.10 -7.85 -4.58
CA LYS A 120 -49.37 -7.46 -3.97
C LYS A 120 -50.35 -8.60 -4.21
N ASP A 121 -51.10 -9.00 -3.19
CA ASP A 121 -52.18 -9.97 -3.32
C ASP A 121 -53.09 -9.50 -4.46
N ARG A 122 -53.06 -10.24 -5.57
CA ARG A 122 -53.96 -10.00 -6.70
C ARG A 122 -55.17 -10.88 -6.47
N GLU A 123 -56.35 -10.29 -6.58
CA GLU A 123 -57.63 -10.99 -6.53
C GLU A 123 -57.64 -12.10 -7.60
N ASP A 124 -57.72 -13.37 -7.15
CA ASP A 124 -57.75 -14.57 -8.01
C ASP A 124 -58.96 -14.57 -8.98
N ASP A 125 -59.94 -13.70 -8.70
CA ASP A 125 -61.20 -13.51 -9.41
C ASP A 125 -61.03 -13.09 -10.89
N GLN A 126 -59.83 -12.62 -11.29
CA GLN A 126 -59.53 -12.26 -12.68
C GLN A 126 -58.98 -13.41 -13.55
N TYR A 127 -58.66 -14.57 -12.98
CA TYR A 127 -58.20 -15.70 -13.78
C TYR A 127 -59.36 -16.56 -14.26
N SER A 128 -59.44 -16.75 -15.59
CA SER A 128 -60.38 -17.69 -16.19
C SER A 128 -60.03 -19.11 -15.75
N HIS A 129 -60.84 -19.72 -14.87
CA HIS A 129 -60.67 -21.12 -14.51
C HIS A 129 -60.87 -21.99 -15.76
N LEU A 130 -59.77 -22.52 -16.30
CA LEU A 130 -59.84 -23.52 -17.36
C LEU A 130 -60.41 -24.81 -16.74
N GLN A 131 -61.69 -25.05 -17.00
CA GLN A 131 -62.40 -26.25 -16.58
C GLN A 131 -61.70 -27.48 -17.16
N GLY A 132 -61.12 -28.28 -16.27
CA GLY A 132 -60.41 -29.52 -16.61
C GLY A 132 -61.26 -30.47 -17.45
N ASN A 133 -60.61 -31.10 -18.41
CA ASN A 133 -61.16 -31.96 -19.47
C ASN A 133 -62.31 -32.87 -18.99
N GLN A 134 -63.42 -32.82 -19.72
CA GLN A 134 -64.50 -33.81 -19.62
C GLN A 134 -63.96 -35.20 -20.00
N LEU A 135 -64.09 -36.15 -19.07
CA LEU A 135 -63.83 -37.57 -19.33
C LEU A 135 -64.92 -38.09 -20.29
N ARG A 136 -64.58 -38.33 -21.55
CA ARG A 136 -65.46 -39.11 -22.44
C ARG A 136 -65.47 -40.56 -21.95
N ARG A 137 -66.63 -41.02 -21.47
CA ARG A 137 -66.90 -42.42 -21.18
C ARG A 137 -67.61 -43.04 -22.40
N ASN A 138 -67.09 -44.17 -22.85
CA ASN A 138 -67.57 -44.97 -23.99
C ASN A 138 -69.03 -45.38 -23.87
#